data_AF-A0AAW1U797-F1
#
_entry.id   AF-A0AAW1U797-F1
#
_cell.length_a   1.000
_cell.length_b   1.000
_cell.length_c   1.000
_cell.angle_alpha   90.00
_cell.angle_beta   90.00
_cell.angle_gamma   90.00
#
_symmetry.space_group_name_H-M   'P 1'
#
loop_
_entity.id
_entity.type
_entity.pdbx_description
1 polymer ?
#
loop_
_entity_poly.entity_id
_entity_poly.type
_entity_poly.pdbx_seq_one_letter_code
_entity_poly.pdbx_strand_id
1 'polypeptide(L)'
;MTKKMKKVCILFGMCLAVAVAQFPNGRSLHLPIPQACAQRVIHERTPDGKGYFFSWRDPQTRGVEKDWLDGRNFCRERCMDLISLETTAENEWIKQRLSTKM
;
A
#
# COMPACT_ATOMS: atom_id res chain seq x y z
N MET A 1 14.67 1.90 48.10
CA MET A 1 14.71 1.52 46.67
C MET A 1 16.17 1.32 46.24
N THR A 2 16.56 0.11 45.84
CA THR A 2 17.95 -0.23 45.51
C THR A 2 18.37 0.37 44.16
N LYS A 3 19.68 0.63 43.97
CA LYS A 3 20.24 1.19 42.71
C LYS A 3 19.87 0.33 41.48
N LYS A 4 19.71 -0.98 41.68
CA LYS A 4 19.23 -1.96 40.68
C LYS A 4 17.76 -1.70 40.30
N MET A 5 16.89 -1.47 41.29
CA MET A 5 15.48 -1.19 41.06
C MET A 5 15.26 0.13 40.29
N LYS A 6 16.05 1.17 40.57
CA LYS A 6 16.00 2.43 39.80
C LYS A 6 16.37 2.23 38.33
N LYS A 7 17.43 1.46 38.04
CA LYS A 7 17.85 1.15 36.65
C LYS A 7 16.78 0.34 35.91
N VAL A 8 16.16 -0.64 36.57
CA VAL A 8 15.08 -1.45 35.98
C VAL A 8 13.87 -0.58 35.65
N CYS A 9 13.44 0.30 36.56
CA CYS A 9 12.33 1.21 36.29
C CYS A 9 12.63 2.20 35.14
N ILE A 10 13.87 2.70 35.05
CA ILE A 10 14.28 3.60 33.95
C ILE A 10 14.25 2.86 32.61
N LEU A 11 14.81 1.65 32.55
CA LEU A 11 14.79 0.84 31.32
C LEU A 11 13.37 0.47 30.91
N PHE A 12 12.52 0.08 31.86
CA PHE A 12 11.13 -0.26 31.58
C PHE A 12 10.33 0.97 31.11
N GLY A 13 10.52 2.12 31.76
CA GLY A 13 9.90 3.38 31.35
C GLY A 13 10.34 3.82 29.95
N MET A 14 11.62 3.64 29.61
CA MET A 14 12.15 3.92 28.27
C MET A 14 11.56 2.98 27.20
N CYS A 15 11.46 1.68 27.47
CA CYS A 15 10.81 0.73 26.56
C CYS A 15 9.33 1.06 26.35
N LEU A 16 8.62 1.45 27.40
CA LEU A 16 7.20 1.83 27.30
C LEU A 16 7.01 3.10 26.47
N ALA A 17 7.88 4.11 26.65
CA ALA A 17 7.88 5.35 25.88
C ALA A 17 8.16 5.11 24.39
N VAL A 18 9.08 4.19 24.07
CA VAL A 18 9.32 3.78 22.67
C VAL A 18 8.09 3.09 22.10
N ALA A 19 7.50 2.12 22.83
CA ALA A 19 6.33 1.38 22.36
C ALA A 19 5.12 2.27 22.04
N VAL A 20 4.82 3.29 22.86
CA VAL A 20 3.74 4.24 22.55
C VAL A 20 4.05 5.14 21.36
N ALA A 21 5.33 5.41 21.08
CA ALA A 21 5.76 6.19 19.93
C ALA A 21 5.77 5.39 18.61
N GLN A 22 5.64 4.06 18.64
CA GLN A 22 5.64 3.22 17.41
C GLN A 22 4.29 3.17 16.68
N PHE A 23 3.20 3.67 17.26
CA PHE A 23 1.87 3.68 16.64
C PHE A 23 1.33 5.08 16.25
N PRO A 24 2.11 6.02 15.68
CA PRO A 24 1.61 7.36 15.45
C PRO A 24 1.06 7.49 14.03
N ASN A 25 0.19 6.60 13.55
CA ASN A 25 -0.16 6.69 12.13
C ASN A 25 -1.46 7.45 11.88
N GLY A 26 -2.57 7.22 12.59
CA GLY A 26 -3.83 7.95 12.32
C GLY A 26 -4.31 7.90 10.85
N ARG A 27 -3.61 7.14 10.01
CA ARG A 27 -3.79 7.00 8.57
C ARG A 27 -4.91 6.02 8.38
N SER A 28 -5.97 6.47 7.74
CA SER A 28 -7.18 5.71 7.50
C SER A 28 -7.28 5.33 6.03
N LEU A 29 -8.24 4.46 5.71
CA LEU A 29 -8.58 4.19 4.32
C LEU A 29 -9.26 5.42 3.72
N HIS A 30 -8.75 5.87 2.59
CA HIS A 30 -9.33 7.00 1.87
C HIS A 30 -10.62 6.58 1.14
N LEU A 31 -11.53 7.54 1.02
CA LEU A 31 -12.75 7.41 0.22
C LEU A 31 -12.45 7.70 -1.26
N PRO A 32 -13.28 7.19 -2.19
CA PRO A 32 -13.14 7.53 -3.60
C PRO A 32 -13.32 9.02 -3.86
N ILE A 33 -12.51 9.56 -4.79
CA ILE A 33 -12.57 10.95 -5.22
C ILE A 33 -13.24 10.97 -6.61
N PRO A 34 -14.43 11.58 -6.77
CA PRO A 34 -15.20 11.48 -8.02
C PRO A 34 -14.42 11.87 -9.28
N GLN A 35 -13.64 12.94 -9.23
CA GLN A 35 -12.81 13.38 -10.34
C GLN A 35 -11.70 12.36 -10.69
N ALA A 36 -11.02 11.83 -9.69
CA ALA A 36 -9.96 10.84 -9.90
C ALA A 36 -10.53 9.52 -10.43
N CYS A 37 -11.74 9.14 -10.01
CA CYS A 37 -12.45 8.01 -10.59
C CYS A 37 -12.78 8.24 -12.07
N ALA A 38 -13.27 9.42 -12.45
CA ALA A 38 -13.59 9.74 -13.84
C ALA A 38 -12.35 9.79 -14.75
N GLN A 39 -11.21 10.21 -14.19
CA GLN A 39 -9.93 10.37 -14.90
C GLN A 39 -8.98 9.17 -14.73
N ARG A 40 -9.45 8.05 -14.17
CA ARG A 40 -8.60 6.90 -13.87
C ARG A 40 -8.01 6.29 -15.15
N VAL A 41 -6.72 5.94 -15.08
CA VAL A 41 -6.02 5.31 -16.19
C VAL A 41 -6.17 3.79 -16.08
N ILE A 42 -6.56 3.16 -17.20
CA ILE A 42 -6.54 1.71 -17.37
C ILE A 42 -5.54 1.42 -18.48
N HIS A 43 -4.39 0.84 -18.14
CA HIS A 43 -3.35 0.56 -19.12
C HIS A 43 -3.69 -0.67 -19.96
N GLU A 44 -4.21 -1.73 -19.34
CA GLU A 44 -4.62 -2.95 -20.02
C GLU A 44 -5.88 -3.52 -19.39
N ARG A 45 -6.57 -4.35 -20.16
CA ARG A 45 -7.65 -5.21 -19.68
C ARG A 45 -7.26 -6.66 -19.87
N THR A 46 -7.59 -7.48 -18.89
CA THR A 46 -7.54 -8.94 -19.02
C THR A 46 -8.61 -9.41 -20.02
N PRO A 47 -8.52 -10.67 -20.52
CA PRO A 47 -9.51 -11.21 -21.46
C PRO A 47 -10.96 -11.22 -20.94
N ASP A 48 -11.15 -11.32 -19.62
CA ASP A 48 -12.44 -11.21 -18.92
C ASP A 48 -12.88 -9.76 -18.67
N GLY A 49 -12.10 -8.77 -19.11
CA GLY A 49 -12.47 -7.36 -19.12
C GLY A 49 -12.05 -6.54 -17.90
N LYS A 50 -11.39 -7.15 -16.90
CA LYS A 50 -10.91 -6.45 -15.70
C LYS A 50 -9.77 -5.49 -16.06
N GLY A 51 -9.92 -4.23 -15.64
CA GLY A 51 -8.98 -3.15 -15.95
C GLY A 51 -7.85 -3.04 -14.94
N TYR A 52 -6.62 -2.93 -15.43
CA TYR A 52 -5.42 -2.80 -14.62
C TYR A 52 -4.70 -1.47 -14.81
N PHE A 53 -4.35 -0.86 -13.69
CA PHE A 53 -3.35 0.19 -13.60
C PHE A 53 -2.02 -0.43 -13.17
N PHE A 54 -0.92 0.07 -13.72
CA PHE A 54 0.43 -0.43 -13.45
C PHE A 54 1.31 0.77 -13.15
N SER A 55 1.68 0.93 -11.88
CA SER A 55 2.37 2.14 -11.41
C SER A 55 3.69 2.42 -12.14
N TRP A 56 4.37 1.38 -12.61
CA TRP A 56 5.63 1.52 -13.35
C TRP A 56 5.45 2.00 -14.80
N ARG A 57 4.24 1.88 -15.36
CA ARG A 57 3.95 2.32 -16.73
C ARG A 57 3.47 3.74 -16.81
N ASP A 58 2.76 4.21 -15.78
CA ASP A 58 2.27 5.58 -15.72
C ASP A 58 3.43 6.58 -15.44
N PRO A 59 3.59 7.64 -16.24
CA PRO A 59 4.66 8.62 -16.03
C PRO A 59 4.63 9.33 -14.68
N GLN A 60 3.46 9.51 -14.06
CA GLN A 60 3.30 10.20 -12.78
C GLN A 60 3.68 9.33 -11.59
N THR A 61 3.61 8.00 -11.73
CA THR A 61 3.90 7.06 -10.64
C THR A 61 5.14 6.20 -10.87
N ARG A 62 5.81 6.31 -12.02
CA ARG A 62 7.00 5.53 -12.32
C ARG A 62 8.14 5.87 -11.36
N GLY A 63 8.71 4.86 -10.71
CA GLY A 63 9.78 5.03 -9.73
C GLY A 63 9.30 5.47 -8.34
N VAL A 64 7.98 5.68 -8.15
CA VAL A 64 7.42 6.03 -6.85
C VAL A 64 7.12 4.75 -6.08
N GLU A 65 7.79 4.59 -4.94
CA GLU A 65 7.49 3.54 -3.99
C GLU A 65 6.46 4.01 -2.97
N LYS A 66 5.50 3.14 -2.66
CA LYS A 66 4.46 3.37 -1.66
C LYS A 66 4.46 2.21 -0.69
N ASP A 67 4.18 2.50 0.58
CA ASP A 67 3.82 1.45 1.52
C ASP A 67 2.45 0.85 1.15
N TRP A 68 2.08 -0.24 1.81
CA TRP A 68 0.85 -0.97 1.50
C TRP A 68 -0.42 -0.11 1.64
N LEU A 69 -0.49 0.73 2.69
CA LEU A 69 -1.67 1.55 2.95
C LEU A 69 -1.80 2.67 1.92
N ASP A 70 -0.71 3.34 1.58
CA ASP A 70 -0.70 4.36 0.53
C ASP A 70 -1.02 3.78 -0.85
N GLY A 71 -0.47 2.59 -1.17
CA GLY A 71 -0.80 1.89 -2.41
C GLY A 71 -2.29 1.55 -2.49
N ARG A 72 -2.88 1.09 -1.39
CA ARG A 72 -4.31 0.81 -1.29
C ARG A 72 -5.15 2.09 -1.41
N ASN A 73 -4.76 3.16 -0.73
CA ASN A 73 -5.47 4.45 -0.79
C ASN A 73 -5.42 5.06 -2.20
N PHE A 74 -4.27 5.00 -2.87
CA PHE A 74 -4.12 5.46 -4.26
C PHE A 74 -5.13 4.80 -5.21
N CYS A 75 -5.32 3.49 -5.10
CA CYS A 75 -6.30 2.76 -5.90
C CYS A 75 -7.73 3.16 -5.53
N ARG A 76 -8.06 3.21 -4.23
CA ARG A 76 -9.41 3.49 -3.73
C ARG A 76 -9.90 4.88 -4.09
N GLU A 77 -9.04 5.88 -4.02
CA GLU A 77 -9.32 7.25 -4.48
C GLU A 77 -9.79 7.30 -5.95
N ARG A 78 -9.37 6.33 -6.77
CA ARG A 78 -9.70 6.22 -8.20
C ARG A 78 -10.80 5.20 -8.49
N CYS A 79 -11.60 4.81 -7.48
CA CYS A 79 -12.63 3.79 -7.62
C CYS A 79 -12.07 2.45 -8.15
N MET A 80 -10.84 2.13 -7.75
CA MET A 80 -10.16 0.86 -8.01
C MET A 80 -9.75 0.25 -6.67
N ASP A 81 -9.34 -1.01 -6.68
CA ASP A 81 -8.74 -1.66 -5.53
C ASP A 81 -7.30 -2.07 -5.82
N LEU A 82 -6.51 -2.27 -4.76
CA LEU A 82 -5.23 -2.94 -4.88
C LEU A 82 -5.47 -4.34 -5.45
N ILE A 83 -4.58 -4.81 -6.29
CA ILE A 83 -4.73 -6.06 -7.04
C ILE A 83 -5.21 -7.23 -6.17
N SER A 84 -6.29 -7.88 -6.62
CA SER A 84 -6.78 -9.17 -6.13
C SER A 84 -6.80 -10.14 -7.30
N LEU A 85 -6.24 -11.33 -7.10
CA LEU A 85 -6.16 -12.39 -8.10
C LEU A 85 -7.14 -13.50 -7.73
N GLU A 86 -8.11 -13.74 -8.58
CA GLU A 86 -9.23 -14.65 -8.32
C GLU A 86 -9.14 -15.92 -9.17
N THR A 87 -8.35 -15.89 -10.25
CA THR A 87 -8.16 -17.05 -11.12
C THR A 87 -6.68 -17.32 -11.43
N THR A 88 -6.36 -18.58 -11.72
CA THR A 88 -5.02 -18.96 -12.17
C THR A 88 -4.65 -18.26 -13.48
N ALA A 89 -5.60 -18.11 -14.41
CA ALA A 89 -5.34 -17.46 -15.70
C ALA A 89 -4.94 -15.99 -15.53
N GLU A 90 -5.64 -15.26 -14.66
CA GLU A 90 -5.31 -13.87 -14.29
C GLU A 90 -3.93 -13.77 -13.62
N ASN A 91 -3.61 -14.69 -12.71
CA ASN A 91 -2.30 -14.75 -12.08
C ASN A 91 -1.16 -14.95 -13.09
N GLU A 92 -1.29 -15.90 -14.02
CA GLU A 92 -0.27 -16.11 -15.06
C GLU A 92 -0.16 -14.92 -16.01
N TRP A 93 -1.28 -14.28 -16.36
CA TRP A 93 -1.30 -13.07 -17.17
C TRP A 93 -0.55 -11.90 -16.50
N ILE A 94 -0.70 -11.73 -15.19
CA ILE A 94 0.01 -10.71 -14.40
C ILE A 94 1.51 -11.02 -14.32
N LYS A 95 1.91 -12.28 -14.08
CA LYS A 95 3.33 -12.67 -14.03
C LYS A 95 4.10 -12.27 -15.29
N GLN A 96 3.50 -12.47 -16.47
CA GLN A 96 4.11 -12.07 -17.75
C GLN A 96 4.37 -10.55 -17.85
N ARG A 97 3.54 -9.73 -17.20
CA ARG A 97 3.69 -8.26 -17.18
C ARG A 97 4.68 -7.79 -16.13
N LEU A 98 4.78 -8.51 -15.02
CA LEU A 98 5.80 -8.26 -14.01
C LEU A 98 7.20 -8.63 -14.50
N SER A 99 7.34 -9.71 -15.29
CA SER A 99 8.65 -10.10 -15.84
C SER A 99 9.20 -9.14 -16.88
N THR A 100 8.35 -8.36 -17.54
CA THR A 100 8.78 -7.28 -18.46
C THR A 100 9.39 -6.08 -17.71
N LYS A 101 9.21 -6.01 -16.38
CA LYS A 101 9.77 -4.97 -15.52
C LYS A 101 11.18 -5.31 -15.00
N MET A 102 11.68 -6.52 -15.24
CA MET A 102 13.04 -6.94 -14.87
C MET A 102 14.04 -6.66 -15.98
#